data_AF-A8SI78-F1
#
_entry.id   AF-A8SI78-F1
#
_cell.length_a   1.000
_cell.length_b   1.000
_cell.length_c   1.000
_cell.angle_alpha   90.00
_cell.angle_beta   90.00
_cell.angle_gamma   90.00
#
_symmetry.space_group_name_H-M   'P 1'
#
loop_
_entity.id
_entity.type
_entity.pdbx_description
1 polymer ?
#
loop_
_entity_poly.entity_id
_entity_poly.type
_entity_poly.pdbx_seq_one_letter_code
_entity_poly.pdbx_strand_id
1 'polypeptide(L)'
;MALLTPVSDVPYDFASNRPISKQNAVQLQIWTSYDDENLSEFDDILANIMEPAGWYEYWGFGVVKDPTIDLLVTTWRFRKITYK
;
A
#
# COMPACT_ATOMS: atom_id res chain seq x y z
N MET A 1 -2.03 3.24 -15.82
CA MET A 1 -2.80 4.22 -15.01
C MET A 1 -2.67 3.78 -13.55
N ALA A 2 -2.40 4.68 -12.61
CA ALA A 2 -2.20 4.32 -11.19
C ALA A 2 -3.30 4.99 -10.34
N LEU A 3 -3.87 4.25 -9.39
CA LEU A 3 -4.88 4.74 -8.45
C LEU A 3 -4.29 4.82 -7.05
N LEU A 4 -4.46 5.96 -6.39
CA LEU A 4 -4.07 6.21 -5.01
C LEU A 4 -5.33 6.38 -4.16
N THR A 5 -5.55 5.46 -3.21
CA THR A 5 -6.73 5.52 -2.34
C THR A 5 -6.28 5.63 -0.87
N PRO A 6 -6.67 6.70 -0.15
CA PRO A 6 -6.42 6.79 1.29
C PRO A 6 -7.29 5.78 2.03
N VAL A 7 -6.68 5.02 2.95
CA VAL A 7 -7.42 4.06 3.81
C VAL A 7 -7.50 4.65 5.21
N SER A 8 -8.73 4.83 5.70
CA SER A 8 -9.01 5.29 7.05
C SER A 8 -9.19 4.08 7.97
N ASP A 9 -8.14 3.69 8.69
CA ASP A 9 -8.31 2.82 9.86
C ASP A 9 -8.87 3.68 11.00
N VAL A 10 -10.19 3.60 11.22
CA VAL A 10 -10.86 4.33 12.30
C VAL A 10 -10.25 3.86 13.64
N PRO A 11 -9.69 4.75 14.47
CA PRO A 11 -9.21 4.36 15.78
C PRO A 11 -10.43 4.04 16.66
N TYR A 12 -10.58 2.77 17.03
CA TYR A 12 -11.53 2.37 18.07
C TYR A 12 -10.98 2.84 19.42
N ASP A 13 -11.36 4.05 19.84
CA ASP A 13 -11.02 4.62 21.14
C ASP A 13 -11.89 4.00 22.25
N PHE A 14 -11.42 2.90 22.85
CA PHE A 14 -11.69 2.62 24.25
C PHE A 14 -10.49 3.11 25.05
N ALA A 15 -10.73 3.96 26.05
CA ALA A 15 -9.71 4.57 26.91
C ALA A 15 -8.60 3.57 27.27
N SER A 16 -7.44 3.71 26.63
CA SER A 16 -6.29 2.82 26.77
C SER A 16 -5.09 3.65 27.21
N ASN A 17 -4.38 3.20 28.25
CA ASN A 17 -3.11 3.78 28.71
C ASN A 17 -1.95 3.61 27.71
N ARG A 18 -2.25 3.36 26.43
CA ARG A 18 -1.26 3.20 25.38
C ARG A 18 -0.97 4.56 24.76
N PRO A 19 0.30 4.86 24.41
CA PRO A 19 0.63 6.09 23.71
C PRO A 19 -0.26 6.21 22.46
N ILE A 20 -0.90 7.37 22.31
CA ILE A 20 -1.82 7.64 21.19
C ILE A 20 -0.99 7.59 19.90
N SER A 21 -1.08 6.48 19.17
CA SER A 21 -0.45 6.33 17.87
C SER A 21 -1.41 6.76 16.76
N LYS A 22 -1.02 7.72 15.94
CA LYS A 22 -1.72 8.03 14.69
C LYS A 22 -1.26 7.05 13.62
N GLN A 23 -2.19 6.28 13.07
CA GLN A 23 -1.94 5.39 11.94
C GLN A 23 -2.52 6.01 10.67
N ASN A 24 -1.69 6.15 9.64
CA ASN A 24 -2.13 6.51 8.29
C ASN A 24 -1.83 5.32 7.35
N ALA A 25 -2.73 5.06 6.41
CA ALA A 25 -2.57 4.00 5.42
C ALA A 25 -2.82 4.51 4.00
N VAL A 26 -2.00 4.05 3.05
CA VAL A 26 -2.09 4.37 1.63
C VAL A 26 -2.12 3.07 0.84
N GLN A 27 -3.06 2.97 -0.11
CA GLN A 27 -3.11 1.89 -1.08
C GLN A 27 -2.67 2.38 -2.46
N LEU A 28 -1.78 1.64 -3.09
CA LEU A 28 -1.27 1.84 -4.45
C LEU A 28 -1.71 0.67 -5.32
N GLN A 29 -2.32 0.98 -6.46
CA GLN A 29 -2.72 -0.02 -7.46
C GLN A 29 -2.18 0.35 -8.83
N ILE A 30 -1.54 -0.62 -9.48
CA ILE A 30 -0.97 -0.48 -10.82
C ILE A 30 -1.56 -1.58 -11.69
N TRP A 31 -2.06 -1.18 -12.87
CA TRP A 31 -2.50 -2.09 -13.91
C TRP A 31 -1.46 -2.18 -15.02
N THR A 32 -1.03 -3.40 -15.34
CA THR A 32 0.00 -3.71 -16.36
C THR A 32 -0.49 -4.76 -17.35
N SER A 33 0.12 -4.80 -18.53
CA SER A 33 -0.09 -5.86 -19.51
C SER A 33 0.59 -7.16 -19.10
N TYR A 34 0.13 -8.29 -19.65
CA TYR A 34 0.56 -9.65 -19.30
C TYR A 34 2.05 -9.98 -19.49
N ASP A 35 2.78 -9.20 -20.28
CA ASP A 35 4.16 -9.50 -20.71
C ASP A 35 5.26 -8.76 -19.92
N ASP A 36 4.94 -8.04 -18.84
CA ASP A 36 5.93 -7.22 -18.16
C ASP A 36 6.70 -7.97 -17.06
N GLU A 37 7.95 -8.36 -17.37
CA GLU A 37 9.01 -8.75 -16.41
C GLU A 37 9.32 -7.62 -15.38
N ASN A 38 8.80 -6.41 -15.61
CA ASN A 38 9.06 -5.20 -14.82
C ASN A 38 8.30 -5.14 -13.48
N LEU A 39 7.45 -6.11 -13.16
CA LEU A 39 6.65 -6.08 -11.92
C LEU A 39 7.50 -6.17 -10.65
N SER A 40 8.61 -6.92 -10.67
CA SER A 40 9.55 -6.96 -9.55
C SER A 40 10.32 -5.67 -9.36
N GLU A 41 10.53 -4.89 -10.43
CA GLU A 41 11.21 -3.58 -10.32
C GLU A 41 10.34 -2.55 -9.57
N PHE A 42 9.00 -2.68 -9.66
CA PHE A 42 8.10 -1.80 -8.92
C PHE A 42 8.19 -2.01 -7.42
N ASP A 43 8.38 -3.25 -6.94
CA ASP A 43 8.57 -3.53 -5.51
C ASP A 43 9.79 -2.77 -4.97
N ASP A 44 10.93 -2.88 -5.66
CA ASP A 44 12.17 -2.22 -5.27
C ASP A 44 12.05 -0.69 -5.33
N ILE A 45 11.44 -0.15 -6.38
CA ILE A 45 11.22 1.30 -6.52
C ILE A 45 10.32 1.82 -5.40
N LEU A 46 9.21 1.13 -5.12
CA LEU A 46 8.26 1.54 -4.09
C LEU A 46 8.88 1.46 -2.70
N ALA A 47 9.62 0.40 -2.38
CA ALA A 47 10.36 0.28 -1.12
C ALA A 47 11.36 1.44 -0.96
N ASN A 48 12.15 1.73 -2.00
CA ASN A 48 13.13 2.82 -1.99
C ASN A 48 12.52 4.21 -1.81
N ILE A 49 11.27 4.43 -2.20
CA ILE A 49 10.56 5.71 -2.01
C ILE A 49 9.87 5.76 -0.63
N MET A 50 9.22 4.67 -0.24
CA MET A 50 8.31 4.63 0.91
C MET A 50 9.07 4.45 2.24
N GLU A 51 10.09 3.60 2.28
CA GLU A 51 10.83 3.30 3.51
C GLU A 51 11.55 4.53 4.08
N PRO A 52 12.29 5.35 3.29
CA PRO A 52 12.92 6.56 3.82
C PRO A 52 11.91 7.59 4.35
N ALA A 53 10.68 7.57 3.83
CA ALA A 53 9.59 8.41 4.31
C ALA A 53 8.89 7.84 5.57
N GLY A 54 9.35 6.70 6.09
CA GLY A 54 8.81 6.02 7.27
C GLY A 54 7.49 5.31 7.03
N TRP A 55 7.23 4.93 5.77
CA TRP A 55 6.09 4.10 5.39
C TRP A 55 6.57 2.67 5.18
N TYR A 56 5.85 1.72 5.76
CA TYR A 56 6.19 0.31 5.66
C TYR A 56 5.03 -0.46 5.05
N GLU A 57 5.36 -1.35 4.12
CA GLU A 57 4.37 -2.29 3.60
C GLU A 57 3.86 -3.18 4.73
N TYR A 58 2.54 -3.35 4.82
CA TYR A 58 1.92 -4.26 5.77
C TYR A 58 0.99 -5.27 5.10
N TRP A 59 0.69 -5.04 3.82
CA TRP A 59 -0.12 -5.94 3.02
C TRP A 59 0.15 -5.67 1.54
N GLY A 60 0.53 -6.73 0.83
CA GLY A 60 0.63 -6.75 -0.62
C GLY A 60 -0.30 -7.83 -1.17
N PHE A 61 -0.91 -7.56 -2.30
CA PHE A 61 -1.58 -8.56 -3.11
C PHE A 61 -0.79 -8.71 -4.39
N GLY A 62 -0.30 -9.93 -4.62
CA GLY A 62 0.44 -10.28 -5.82
C GLY A 62 -0.37 -10.03 -7.10
N VAL A 63 0.28 -10.28 -8.23
CA VAL A 63 -0.27 -10.00 -9.56
C VAL A 63 -1.53 -10.81 -9.81
N VAL A 64 -2.67 -10.14 -10.03
CA VAL A 64 -3.96 -10.80 -10.30
C VAL A 64 -4.60 -10.23 -11.56
N LYS A 65 -5.24 -11.08 -12.37
CA LYS A 65 -6.01 -10.62 -13.54
C LYS A 65 -7.21 -9.80 -13.05
N ASP A 66 -7.32 -8.57 -13.54
CA ASP A 66 -8.51 -7.76 -13.31
C ASP A 66 -9.73 -8.40 -14.00
N PRO A 67 -10.86 -8.60 -13.30
CA PRO A 67 -12.03 -9.25 -13.89
C PRO A 67 -12.81 -8.34 -14.86
N THR A 68 -12.52 -7.05 -14.89
CA THR A 68 -13.25 -6.04 -15.67
C THR A 68 -12.49 -5.53 -16.89
N ILE A 69 -11.17 -5.59 -16.86
CA ILE A 69 -10.29 -5.17 -17.95
C ILE A 69 -9.19 -6.22 -18.18
N ASP A 70 -8.72 -6.40 -19.41
CA ASP A 70 -7.71 -7.43 -19.74
C ASP A 70 -6.28 -6.99 -19.37
N LEU A 71 -6.10 -6.63 -18.10
CA LEU A 71 -4.83 -6.24 -17.49
C LEU A 71 -4.62 -7.00 -16.19
N LEU A 72 -3.36 -7.08 -15.78
CA LEU A 72 -2.97 -7.54 -14.46
C LEU A 72 -2.98 -6.36 -13.50
N VAL A 73 -3.45 -6.56 -12.27
CA VAL A 73 -3.41 -5.57 -11.19
C VAL A 73 -2.51 -6.07 -10.07
N THR A 74 -1.66 -5.19 -9.59
CA THR A 74 -0.85 -5.40 -8.38
C THR A 74 -1.21 -4.33 -7.36
N THR A 75 -1.36 -4.73 -6.10
CA THR A 75 -1.79 -3.82 -5.03
C THR A 75 -0.82 -3.86 -3.87
N TRP A 76 -0.35 -2.68 -3.45
CA TRP A 76 0.46 -2.50 -2.25
C TRP A 76 -0.27 -1.63 -1.25
N ARG A 77 -0.12 -1.95 0.04
CA ARG A 77 -0.60 -1.12 1.14
C ARG A 77 0.53 -0.81 2.10
N PHE A 78 0.73 0.48 2.28
CA PHE A 78 1.73 1.03 3.18
C PHE A 78 1.06 1.68 4.37
N ARG A 79 1.68 1.57 5.54
CA ARG A 79 1.26 2.25 6.75
C ARG A 79 2.40 3.06 7.34
N LYS A 80 2.05 4.18 7.95
CA LYS A 80 2.95 4.98 8.78
C LYS A 80 2.31 5.18 10.15
N ILE A 81 3.01 4.74 11.17
CA ILE A 81 2.59 4.87 12.57
C ILE A 81 3.43 5.98 13.18
N THR A 82 2.76 7.02 13.69
CA THR A 82 3.40 8.11 14.42
C THR A 82 2.96 8.06 15.87
N TYR A 83 3.91 7.86 16.78
CA TYR A 83 3.68 7.93 18.22
C TYR A 83 3.72 9.39 18.67
N LYS A 84 2.73 9.82 19.46
CA LYS A 84 2.75 11.11 20.15
C LYS A 84 3.54 11.03 21.44
#